data_AF-A0A5C9A6N8-F1
#
_entry.id   AF-A0A5C9A6N8-F1
#
_cell.length_a   1.000
_cell.length_b   1.000
_cell.length_c   1.000
_cell.angle_alpha   90.00
_cell.angle_beta   90.00
_cell.angle_gamma   90.00
#
_symmetry.space_group_name_H-M   'P 1'
#
loop_
_entity.id
_entity.type
_entity.pdbx_description
1 polymer ?
#
loop_
_entity_poly.entity_id
_entity_poly.type
_entity_poly.pdbx_seq_one_letter_code
_entity_poly.pdbx_strand_id
1 'polypeptide(L)'
;MKPLLYLWLAMLAACASPTPEVKGPDPLPAQSESWPPPVGAVVLDRVPVSDEEALDVGLSVFDPGLAEDVTSHGTRGIFPDIRRAEVRYLPVLLRQALVESGAWGVVRVLPEADPTAEVQVGATILHSDGERLVLRVTARDAAGRVWLDGIYTDVATAADYPVAAGGDPFADLYRQVANDLLAARGALPASELRQLGTVSELRYAASLAPEAFSAYVATDSDGIYQVQRLPADNDPMLLRIGRLREQEYRFIDTVDEQYLDLLENMRPTYDLWRQYGREQAEYIADYHRRLQDRDSAGRRGSYAALEQTYNTFRWSKIQQQDLQELAEGFDNEVTPTVMDVSGRVFRLSGNLGAQYQEWRDILRQIFALETGLPVGDGGG
;
A
#
# COMPACT_ATOMS: atom_id res chain seq x y z
N MET A 1 -1.61 53.13 85.46
CA MET A 1 -1.61 53.96 84.24
C MET A 1 -1.16 53.09 83.06
N LYS A 2 -1.94 53.11 81.97
CA LYS A 2 -1.73 52.46 80.65
C LYS A 2 -0.40 52.94 79.98
N PRO A 3 0.22 52.23 79.00
CA PRO A 3 -0.47 51.85 77.76
C PRO A 3 -0.20 50.46 77.15
N LEU A 4 -1.21 50.05 76.39
CA LEU A 4 -1.25 48.93 75.45
C LEU A 4 -0.26 49.16 74.31
N LEU A 5 0.47 48.10 73.93
CA LEU A 5 1.16 48.01 72.65
C LEU A 5 0.44 46.93 71.81
N TYR A 6 -0.29 47.36 70.78
CA TYR A 6 -0.89 46.47 69.78
C TYR A 6 0.20 46.03 68.80
N LEU A 7 0.59 44.76 68.83
CA LEU A 7 1.43 44.16 67.78
C LEU A 7 0.53 43.51 66.75
N TRP A 8 0.49 44.10 65.56
CA TRP A 8 -0.18 43.59 64.37
C TRP A 8 0.63 42.40 63.81
N LEU A 9 0.07 41.18 63.86
CA LEU A 9 0.64 40.01 63.21
C LEU A 9 0.01 39.89 61.81
N ALA A 10 0.74 40.32 60.78
CA ALA A 10 0.35 40.15 59.39
C ALA A 10 0.54 38.67 58.99
N MET A 11 -0.56 37.97 58.68
CA MET A 11 -0.52 36.66 58.03
C MET A 11 0.02 36.82 56.60
N LEU A 12 1.22 36.32 56.35
CA LEU A 12 1.71 36.07 54.99
C LEU A 12 0.96 34.84 54.45
N ALA A 13 -0.10 35.10 53.68
CA ALA A 13 -0.71 34.10 52.83
C ALA A 13 0.28 33.74 51.72
N ALA A 14 0.89 32.56 51.80
CA ALA A 14 1.66 31.99 50.72
C ALA A 14 0.69 31.67 49.56
N CYS A 15 0.71 32.48 48.50
CA CYS A 15 0.07 32.15 47.24
C CYS A 15 0.75 30.91 46.66
N ALA A 16 0.15 29.74 46.86
CA ALA A 16 0.48 28.53 46.11
C ALA A 16 -0.11 28.67 44.70
N SER A 17 0.65 29.29 43.80
CA SER A 17 0.33 29.22 42.37
C SER A 17 0.48 27.77 41.91
N PRO A 18 -0.50 27.18 41.19
CA PRO A 18 -0.29 25.90 40.54
C PRO A 18 0.89 26.04 39.57
N THR A 19 1.92 25.23 39.75
CA THR A 19 3.05 25.10 38.81
C THR A 19 2.48 24.84 37.41
N PRO A 20 2.87 25.61 36.38
CA PRO A 20 2.47 25.30 35.02
C PRO A 20 3.03 23.92 34.67
N GLU A 21 2.14 22.99 34.37
CA GLU A 21 2.48 21.68 33.82
C GLU A 21 3.07 21.94 32.42
N VAL A 22 4.40 22.02 32.34
CA VAL A 22 5.10 22.01 31.06
C VAL A 22 4.87 20.63 30.48
N LYS A 23 3.86 20.52 29.61
CA LYS A 23 3.62 19.33 28.80
C LYS A 23 4.92 19.08 28.04
N GLY A 24 5.65 18.03 28.41
CA GLY A 24 6.79 17.56 27.63
C GLY A 24 6.34 17.27 26.19
N PRO A 25 7.26 17.15 25.21
CA PRO A 25 6.89 16.67 23.90
C PRO A 25 6.07 15.39 24.07
N ASP A 26 4.90 15.34 23.43
CA ASP A 26 4.02 14.17 23.52
C ASP A 26 4.90 12.93 23.24
N PRO A 27 4.86 11.89 24.10
CA PRO A 27 5.58 10.67 23.81
C PRO A 27 5.16 10.23 22.40
N LEU A 28 6.14 9.89 21.56
CA LEU A 28 5.87 9.25 20.28
C LEU A 28 4.89 8.11 20.58
N PRO A 29 3.74 8.05 19.89
CA PRO A 29 2.71 7.10 20.23
C PRO A 29 3.34 5.71 20.22
N ALA A 30 3.30 5.05 21.39
CA ALA A 30 3.61 3.63 21.45
C ALA A 30 2.60 2.94 20.53
N GLN A 31 3.03 2.51 19.36
CA GLN A 31 2.22 1.68 18.49
C GLN A 31 2.09 0.32 19.17
N SER A 32 1.13 0.20 20.09
CA SER A 32 0.73 -1.07 20.68
C SER A 32 -0.23 -1.79 19.73
N GLU A 33 0.09 -1.83 18.45
CA GLU A 33 -0.56 -2.74 17.51
C GLU A 33 0.35 -3.97 17.46
N SER A 34 -0.09 -5.06 18.08
CA SER A 34 0.65 -6.31 18.05
C SER A 34 0.51 -6.93 16.65
N TRP A 35 1.32 -6.44 15.71
CA TRP A 35 1.46 -7.05 14.39
C TRP A 35 2.00 -8.49 14.51
N PRO A 36 1.72 -9.35 13.52
CA PRO A 36 2.26 -10.70 13.50
C PRO A 36 3.80 -10.68 13.52
N PRO A 37 4.44 -11.79 13.95
CA PRO A 37 5.88 -11.90 13.89
C PRO A 37 6.38 -11.69 12.45
N PRO A 38 7.59 -11.13 12.29
CA PRO A 38 8.15 -10.93 10.96
C PRO A 38 8.32 -12.26 10.22
N VAL A 39 8.16 -12.24 8.90
CA VAL A 39 8.25 -13.42 8.03
C VAL A 39 9.64 -14.09 8.09
N GLY A 40 10.69 -13.33 8.40
CA GLY A 40 12.06 -13.82 8.45
C GLY A 40 12.64 -14.05 7.05
N ALA A 41 13.68 -14.87 6.93
CA ALA A 41 14.29 -15.16 5.64
C ALA A 41 13.43 -16.13 4.81
N VAL A 42 12.96 -15.69 3.65
CA VAL A 42 12.03 -16.45 2.81
C VAL A 42 12.67 -16.74 1.45
N VAL A 43 12.68 -18.02 1.09
CA VAL A 43 13.10 -18.48 -0.24
C VAL A 43 11.87 -18.51 -1.15
N LEU A 44 11.97 -17.92 -2.33
CA LEU A 44 10.89 -17.91 -3.31
C LEU A 44 10.72 -19.30 -3.94
N ASP A 45 9.50 -19.83 -3.91
CA ASP A 45 9.15 -21.06 -4.59
C ASP A 45 9.01 -20.81 -6.10
N ARG A 46 9.73 -21.59 -6.90
CA ARG A 46 9.73 -21.48 -8.36
C ARG A 46 9.14 -22.71 -9.00
N VAL A 47 7.91 -22.59 -9.49
CA VAL A 47 7.15 -23.70 -10.06
C VAL A 47 6.65 -23.30 -11.44
N PRO A 48 7.28 -23.79 -12.53
CA PRO A 48 6.81 -23.49 -13.87
C PRO A 48 5.41 -24.07 -14.08
N VAL A 49 4.54 -23.29 -14.69
CA VAL A 49 3.17 -23.66 -15.01
C VAL A 49 2.98 -23.88 -16.51
N SER A 50 2.08 -24.79 -16.89
CA SER A 50 1.63 -24.91 -18.28
C SER A 50 0.68 -23.78 -18.66
N ASP A 51 0.67 -23.37 -19.93
CA ASP A 51 -0.17 -22.27 -20.41
C ASP A 51 -1.67 -22.47 -20.10
N GLU A 52 -2.16 -23.72 -20.04
CA GLU A 52 -3.56 -24.05 -19.73
C GLU A 52 -3.95 -23.87 -18.25
N GLU A 53 -2.96 -23.86 -17.35
CA GLU A 53 -3.16 -23.71 -15.90
C GLU A 53 -2.59 -22.39 -15.38
N ALA A 54 -2.02 -21.59 -16.27
CA ALA A 54 -1.53 -20.26 -15.99
C ALA A 54 -2.71 -19.30 -15.78
N LEU A 55 -2.64 -18.52 -14.70
CA LEU A 55 -3.63 -17.50 -14.37
C LEU A 55 -2.95 -16.14 -14.47
N ASP A 56 -3.59 -15.17 -15.14
CA ASP A 56 -3.10 -13.80 -15.14
C ASP A 56 -3.44 -13.15 -13.80
N VAL A 57 -2.49 -12.37 -13.30
CA VAL A 57 -2.57 -11.72 -12.00
C VAL A 57 -2.59 -10.21 -12.21
N GLY A 58 -3.64 -9.57 -11.72
CA GLY A 58 -3.75 -8.12 -11.66
C GLY A 58 -3.44 -7.60 -10.26
N LEU A 59 -2.40 -6.79 -10.12
CA LEU A 59 -2.09 -6.08 -8.88
C LEU A 59 -2.65 -4.67 -8.94
N SER A 60 -3.60 -4.32 -8.09
CA SER A 60 -4.02 -2.93 -7.96
C SER A 60 -2.96 -2.12 -7.21
N VAL A 61 -2.91 -0.81 -7.46
CA VAL A 61 -2.20 0.10 -6.55
C VAL A 61 -2.69 -0.12 -5.11
N PHE A 62 -1.78 0.03 -4.15
CA PHE A 62 -2.10 -0.23 -2.75
C PHE A 62 -2.93 0.90 -2.14
N ASP A 63 -3.64 0.58 -1.06
CA ASP A 63 -4.31 1.57 -0.24
C ASP A 63 -3.25 2.24 0.69
N PRO A 64 -3.15 3.59 0.69
CA PRO A 64 -2.22 4.30 1.56
C PRO A 64 -2.43 4.05 3.05
N GLY A 65 -3.61 3.57 3.48
CA GLY A 65 -3.92 3.27 4.88
C GLY A 65 -3.99 4.50 5.78
N LEU A 66 -4.17 5.68 5.19
CA LEU A 66 -4.24 6.96 5.91
C LEU A 66 -5.69 7.38 6.12
N ALA A 67 -6.02 7.86 7.32
CA ALA A 67 -7.28 8.57 7.55
C ALA A 67 -7.26 9.91 6.76
N GLU A 68 -8.43 10.35 6.28
CA GLU A 68 -8.57 11.58 5.47
C GLU A 68 -8.08 12.86 6.17
N ASP A 69 -7.80 12.83 7.48
CA ASP A 69 -7.44 13.98 8.32
C ASP A 69 -5.94 14.32 8.37
N VAL A 70 -5.07 13.53 7.73
CA VAL A 70 -3.61 13.75 7.71
C VAL A 70 -3.28 14.92 6.76
N THR A 71 -3.49 16.13 7.25
CA THR A 71 -3.15 17.38 6.55
C THR A 71 -1.68 17.76 6.74
N SER A 72 -0.96 17.88 5.60
CA SER A 72 0.25 18.68 5.30
C SER A 72 1.48 18.70 6.21
N HIS A 73 1.43 18.12 7.41
CA HIS A 73 2.55 18.05 8.34
C HIS A 73 2.65 16.60 8.80
N GLY A 74 3.85 16.00 8.71
CA GLY A 74 4.18 14.60 9.03
C GLY A 74 3.85 14.21 10.47
N THR A 75 2.57 14.24 10.79
CA THR A 75 2.01 13.97 12.10
C THR A 75 2.18 12.48 12.29
N ARG A 76 3.09 12.10 13.20
CA ARG A 76 3.51 10.71 13.48
C ARG A 76 4.56 10.12 12.53
N GLY A 77 5.34 10.93 11.81
CA GLY A 77 6.45 10.46 10.97
C GLY A 77 6.02 9.83 9.63
N ILE A 78 4.74 9.97 9.29
CA ILE A 78 4.19 9.56 7.99
C ILE A 78 4.21 10.78 7.06
N PHE A 79 4.88 10.64 5.91
CA PHE A 79 4.96 11.68 4.88
C PHE A 79 3.96 11.36 3.77
N PRO A 80 2.87 12.15 3.60
CA PRO A 80 1.82 11.84 2.64
C PRO A 80 2.32 11.69 1.20
N ASP A 81 3.27 12.53 0.78
CA ASP A 81 3.80 12.52 -0.59
C ASP A 81 4.58 11.23 -0.86
N ILE A 82 5.40 10.81 0.11
CA ILE A 82 6.11 9.52 0.08
C ILE A 82 5.11 8.37 0.04
N ARG A 83 4.08 8.39 0.90
CA ARG A 83 3.05 7.35 0.93
C ARG A 83 2.30 7.24 -0.41
N ARG A 84 2.01 8.36 -1.09
CA ARG A 84 1.41 8.36 -2.44
C ARG A 84 2.32 7.69 -3.47
N ALA A 85 3.63 7.82 -3.32
CA ALA A 85 4.61 7.16 -4.18
C ALA A 85 4.71 5.66 -3.85
N GLU A 86 4.76 5.29 -2.56
CA GLU A 86 4.78 3.89 -2.08
C GLU A 86 3.60 3.07 -2.60
N VAL A 87 2.40 3.65 -2.59
CA VAL A 87 1.17 3.04 -3.11
C VAL A 87 1.33 2.50 -4.53
N ARG A 88 2.17 3.14 -5.35
CA ARG A 88 2.46 2.76 -6.74
C ARG A 88 3.73 1.93 -6.87
N TYR A 89 4.69 2.14 -5.97
CA TYR A 89 6.00 1.48 -5.99
C TYR A 89 5.96 0.04 -5.45
N LEU A 90 5.33 -0.18 -4.29
CA LEU A 90 5.31 -1.48 -3.60
C LEU A 90 4.61 -2.60 -4.42
N PRO A 91 3.49 -2.36 -5.14
CA PRO A 91 2.89 -3.39 -6.00
C PRO A 91 3.86 -3.92 -7.06
N VAL A 92 4.75 -3.05 -7.58
CA VAL A 92 5.72 -3.43 -8.62
C VAL A 92 6.80 -4.38 -8.05
N LEU A 93 7.18 -4.22 -6.78
CA LEU A 93 8.06 -5.18 -6.10
C LEU A 93 7.38 -6.54 -5.93
N LEU A 94 6.10 -6.56 -5.54
CA LEU A 94 5.34 -7.81 -5.47
C LEU A 94 5.18 -8.47 -6.85
N ARG A 95 4.91 -7.67 -7.89
CA ARG A 95 4.90 -8.12 -9.29
C ARG A 95 6.21 -8.81 -9.66
N GLN A 96 7.36 -8.25 -9.30
CA GLN A 96 8.67 -8.87 -9.57
C GLN A 96 8.80 -10.25 -8.92
N ALA A 97 8.40 -10.40 -7.65
CA ALA A 97 8.43 -11.69 -6.96
C ALA A 97 7.50 -12.73 -7.62
N LEU A 98 6.30 -12.31 -8.03
CA LEU A 98 5.36 -13.19 -8.74
C LEU A 98 5.89 -13.61 -10.11
N VAL A 99 6.47 -12.70 -10.88
CA VAL A 99 7.10 -13.03 -12.18
C VAL A 99 8.30 -13.97 -11.98
N GLU A 100 9.15 -13.72 -10.98
CA GLU A 100 10.32 -14.54 -10.68
C GLU A 100 9.94 -15.97 -10.25
N SER A 101 8.77 -16.16 -9.64
CA SER A 101 8.27 -17.49 -9.28
C SER A 101 8.00 -18.38 -10.50
N GLY A 102 7.73 -17.79 -11.66
CA GLY A 102 7.37 -18.52 -12.89
C GLY A 102 6.07 -19.34 -12.79
N ALA A 103 5.27 -19.12 -11.75
CA ALA A 103 4.09 -19.91 -11.43
C ALA A 103 2.76 -19.29 -11.89
N TRP A 104 2.83 -18.19 -12.65
CA TRP A 104 1.68 -17.41 -13.09
C TRP A 104 1.74 -17.18 -14.58
N GLY A 105 0.61 -16.77 -15.16
CA GLY A 105 0.56 -16.23 -16.51
C GLY A 105 1.17 -14.83 -16.53
N VAL A 106 0.47 -13.88 -17.13
CA VAL A 106 0.94 -12.50 -17.17
C VAL A 106 0.59 -11.80 -15.86
N VAL A 107 1.57 -11.13 -15.26
CA VAL A 107 1.42 -10.37 -14.02
C VAL A 107 1.52 -8.88 -14.34
N ARG A 108 0.48 -8.11 -14.06
CA ARG A 108 0.37 -6.69 -14.42
C ARG A 108 -0.03 -5.84 -13.22
N VAL A 109 0.51 -4.63 -13.11
CA VAL A 109 0.09 -3.62 -12.14
C VAL A 109 -0.91 -2.68 -12.79
N LEU A 110 -2.04 -2.46 -12.11
CA LEU A 110 -3.16 -1.66 -12.58
C LEU A 110 -3.48 -0.53 -11.60
N PRO A 111 -4.02 0.60 -12.10
CA PRO A 111 -4.50 1.69 -11.23
C PRO A 111 -5.62 1.22 -10.31
N GLU A 112 -6.49 0.34 -10.80
CA GLU A 112 -7.65 -0.18 -10.09
C GLU A 112 -7.89 -1.64 -10.48
N ALA A 113 -8.73 -2.33 -9.71
CA ALA A 113 -9.09 -3.72 -9.98
C ALA A 113 -9.86 -3.86 -11.31
N ASP A 114 -9.44 -4.81 -12.14
CA ASP A 114 -10.03 -5.03 -13.46
C ASP A 114 -10.55 -6.48 -13.65
N PRO A 115 -11.77 -6.67 -14.18
CA PRO A 115 -12.37 -8.00 -14.37
C PRO A 115 -11.67 -8.90 -15.40
N THR A 116 -10.66 -8.42 -16.14
CA THR A 116 -9.88 -9.26 -17.06
C THR A 116 -8.84 -10.13 -16.36
N ALA A 117 -8.47 -9.83 -15.11
CA ALA A 117 -7.53 -10.62 -14.33
C ALA A 117 -8.23 -11.82 -13.66
N GLU A 118 -7.66 -13.03 -13.79
CA GLU A 118 -8.18 -14.21 -13.08
C GLU A 118 -7.92 -14.15 -11.58
N VAL A 119 -6.84 -13.49 -11.15
CA VAL A 119 -6.55 -13.25 -9.74
C VAL A 119 -6.24 -11.77 -9.53
N GLN A 120 -7.00 -11.14 -8.65
CA GLN A 120 -6.78 -9.76 -8.22
C GLN A 120 -6.09 -9.73 -6.87
N VAL A 121 -4.99 -8.99 -6.78
CA VAL A 121 -4.22 -8.79 -5.56
C VAL A 121 -4.16 -7.30 -5.23
N GLY A 122 -4.46 -6.95 -3.99
CA GLY A 122 -4.34 -5.60 -3.47
C GLY A 122 -3.84 -5.63 -2.04
N ALA A 123 -3.29 -4.51 -1.56
CA ALA A 123 -2.83 -4.42 -0.18
C ALA A 123 -3.09 -3.04 0.42
N THR A 124 -3.22 -2.99 1.74
CA THR A 124 -3.23 -1.74 2.52
C THR A 124 -1.93 -1.61 3.29
N ILE A 125 -1.28 -0.45 3.18
CA ILE A 125 -0.04 -0.14 3.90
C ILE A 125 -0.40 0.25 5.34
N LEU A 126 -0.23 -0.69 6.28
CA LEU A 126 -0.49 -0.44 7.70
C LEU A 126 0.66 0.35 8.34
N HIS A 127 1.89 -0.02 7.99
CA HIS A 127 3.11 0.65 8.45
C HIS A 127 4.20 0.52 7.38
N SER A 128 4.95 1.59 7.16
CA SER A 128 6.10 1.60 6.24
C SER A 128 7.10 2.61 6.77
N ASP A 129 8.23 2.11 7.25
CA ASP A 129 9.44 2.87 7.48
C ASP A 129 10.66 2.07 7.00
N GLY A 130 11.85 2.61 7.21
CA GLY A 130 13.09 1.96 6.80
C GLY A 130 13.46 0.70 7.59
N GLU A 131 12.86 0.49 8.75
CA GLU A 131 13.11 -0.68 9.61
C GLU A 131 12.04 -1.75 9.41
N ARG A 132 10.78 -1.37 9.20
CA ARG A 132 9.64 -2.26 9.23
C ARG A 132 8.62 -1.92 8.16
N LEU A 133 8.19 -2.95 7.45
CA LEU A 133 7.08 -2.91 6.51
C LEU A 133 5.95 -3.83 6.98
N VAL A 134 4.74 -3.30 7.05
CA VAL A 134 3.53 -4.04 7.41
C VAL A 134 2.44 -3.82 6.37
N LEU A 135 2.06 -4.88 5.68
CA LEU A 135 1.04 -4.87 4.65
C LEU A 135 -0.12 -5.79 5.04
N ARG A 136 -1.36 -5.31 4.92
CA ARG A 136 -2.53 -6.19 4.86
C ARG A 136 -2.77 -6.55 3.41
N VAL A 137 -2.51 -7.78 3.00
CA VAL A 137 -2.66 -8.23 1.63
C VAL A 137 -3.95 -9.02 1.49
N THR A 138 -4.69 -8.69 0.43
CA THR A 138 -5.91 -9.41 0.04
C THR A 138 -5.77 -9.91 -1.39
N ALA A 139 -6.21 -11.13 -1.64
CA ALA A 139 -6.25 -11.71 -2.98
C ALA A 139 -7.57 -12.42 -3.20
N ARG A 140 -8.17 -12.20 -4.38
CA ARG A 140 -9.46 -12.74 -4.78
C ARG A 140 -9.38 -13.24 -6.21
N ASP A 141 -10.01 -14.36 -6.50
CA ASP A 141 -10.11 -14.83 -7.88
C ASP A 141 -11.25 -14.19 -8.66
N ALA A 142 -11.33 -14.50 -9.95
CA ALA A 142 -12.40 -14.07 -10.83
C ALA A 142 -13.77 -14.61 -10.40
N ALA A 143 -13.85 -15.69 -9.64
CA ALA A 143 -15.12 -16.14 -9.05
C ALA A 143 -15.53 -15.32 -7.82
N GLY A 144 -14.66 -14.47 -7.28
CA GLY A 144 -14.91 -13.65 -6.08
C GLY A 144 -14.52 -14.36 -4.77
N ARG A 145 -13.95 -15.57 -4.85
CA ARG A 145 -13.47 -16.30 -3.68
C ARG A 145 -12.17 -15.66 -3.19
N VAL A 146 -12.09 -15.47 -1.87
CA VAL A 146 -10.89 -14.95 -1.21
C VAL A 146 -9.85 -16.07 -1.10
N TRP A 147 -8.66 -15.82 -1.64
CA TRP A 147 -7.51 -16.71 -1.53
C TRP A 147 -6.64 -16.34 -0.34
N LEU A 148 -6.50 -15.03 -0.10
CA LEU A 148 -5.63 -14.47 0.91
C LEU A 148 -6.32 -13.26 1.55
N ASP A 149 -6.28 -13.21 2.88
CA ASP A 149 -6.57 -12.01 3.66
C ASP A 149 -5.73 -12.11 4.93
N GLY A 150 -4.57 -11.44 4.93
CA GLY A 150 -3.55 -11.61 5.95
C GLY A 150 -2.68 -10.39 6.13
N ILE A 151 -2.11 -10.25 7.33
CA ILE A 151 -1.14 -9.20 7.64
C ILE A 151 0.27 -9.80 7.56
N TYR A 152 1.11 -9.19 6.75
CA TYR A 152 2.51 -9.55 6.56
C TYR A 152 3.38 -8.49 7.21
N THR A 153 4.38 -8.92 7.97
CA THR A 153 5.33 -8.03 8.63
C THR A 153 6.73 -8.47 8.25
N ASP A 154 7.58 -7.51 7.93
CA ASP A 154 8.99 -7.74 7.70
C ASP A 154 9.83 -6.65 8.35
N VAL A 155 11.05 -7.00 8.75
CA VAL A 155 11.95 -6.14 9.49
C VAL A 155 13.32 -6.19 8.84
N ALA A 156 13.72 -5.07 8.26
CA ALA A 156 15.01 -4.92 7.64
C ALA A 156 16.11 -4.77 8.71
N THR A 157 17.27 -5.33 8.42
CA THR A 157 18.43 -5.35 9.31
C THR A 157 19.54 -4.42 8.80
N ALA A 158 20.60 -4.29 9.60
CA ALA A 158 21.80 -3.57 9.19
C ALA A 158 22.48 -4.12 7.92
N ALA A 159 22.33 -5.42 7.65
CA ALA A 159 22.96 -6.07 6.50
C ALA A 159 22.22 -5.81 5.17
N ASP A 160 20.95 -5.39 5.24
CA ASP A 160 20.11 -5.15 4.07
C ASP A 160 20.40 -3.80 3.41
N TYR A 161 21.24 -2.97 4.04
CA TYR A 161 21.65 -1.67 3.56
C TYR A 161 23.19 -1.52 3.50
N PRO A 162 23.73 -0.77 2.51
CA PRO A 162 23.01 -0.17 1.38
C PRO A 162 22.45 -1.25 0.44
N VAL A 163 21.29 -0.96 -0.15
CA VAL A 163 20.55 -1.94 -0.97
C VAL A 163 21.41 -2.36 -2.15
N ALA A 164 21.62 -3.67 -2.32
CA ALA A 164 22.34 -4.20 -3.47
C ALA A 164 21.57 -3.92 -4.78
N ALA A 165 22.28 -3.77 -5.90
CA ALA A 165 21.64 -3.52 -7.18
C ALA A 165 20.60 -4.61 -7.52
N GLY A 166 19.34 -4.20 -7.71
CA GLY A 166 18.23 -5.11 -7.99
C GLY A 166 17.66 -5.86 -6.78
N GLY A 167 18.20 -5.63 -5.58
CA GLY A 167 17.66 -6.15 -4.32
C GLY A 167 16.57 -5.24 -3.73
N ASP A 168 15.95 -5.73 -2.65
CA ASP A 168 15.04 -4.97 -1.81
C ASP A 168 15.19 -5.41 -0.35
N PRO A 169 15.24 -4.50 0.64
CA PRO A 169 15.34 -4.84 2.06
C PRO A 169 14.18 -5.67 2.60
N PHE A 170 13.00 -5.57 1.98
CA PHE A 170 11.79 -6.30 2.36
C PHE A 170 11.42 -7.37 1.32
N ALA A 171 12.41 -7.87 0.57
CA ALA A 171 12.20 -8.90 -0.45
C ALA A 171 11.51 -10.14 0.12
N ASP A 172 11.81 -10.51 1.37
CA ASP A 172 11.24 -11.68 2.02
C ASP A 172 9.72 -11.55 2.23
N LEU A 173 9.21 -10.34 2.52
CA LEU A 173 7.77 -10.08 2.56
C LEU A 173 7.10 -10.44 1.23
N TYR A 174 7.61 -9.93 0.11
CA TYR A 174 7.01 -10.17 -1.21
C TYR A 174 7.11 -11.64 -1.63
N ARG A 175 8.21 -12.31 -1.30
CA ARG A 175 8.38 -13.74 -1.53
C ARG A 175 7.40 -14.57 -0.72
N GLN A 176 7.16 -14.21 0.55
CA GLN A 176 6.17 -14.88 1.38
C GLN A 176 4.77 -14.75 0.79
N VAL A 177 4.37 -13.54 0.39
CA VAL A 177 3.08 -13.32 -0.27
C VAL A 177 2.96 -14.14 -1.56
N ALA A 178 4.01 -14.18 -2.39
CA ALA A 178 4.04 -14.99 -3.60
C ALA A 178 3.90 -16.50 -3.32
N ASN A 179 4.58 -17.01 -2.30
CA ASN A 179 4.50 -18.41 -1.88
C ASN A 179 3.10 -18.76 -1.33
N ASP A 180 2.49 -17.88 -0.54
CA ASP A 180 1.15 -18.11 0.00
C ASP A 180 0.08 -18.08 -1.09
N LEU A 181 0.22 -17.20 -2.09
CA LEU A 181 -0.62 -17.21 -3.28
C LEU A 181 -0.44 -18.50 -4.09
N LEU A 182 0.80 -18.97 -4.24
CA LEU A 182 1.09 -20.23 -4.91
C LEU A 182 0.49 -21.43 -4.17
N ALA A 183 0.55 -21.44 -2.83
CA ALA A 183 -0.08 -22.46 -2.01
C ALA A 183 -1.61 -22.44 -2.14
N ALA A 184 -2.23 -21.25 -2.17
CA ALA A 184 -3.67 -21.10 -2.40
C ALA A 184 -4.09 -21.61 -3.78
N ARG A 185 -3.30 -21.32 -4.83
CA ARG A 185 -3.48 -21.86 -6.17
C ARG A 185 -3.32 -23.38 -6.21
N GLY A 186 -2.31 -23.92 -5.54
CA GLY A 186 -2.05 -25.37 -5.48
C GLY A 186 -3.11 -26.17 -4.72
N ALA A 187 -3.93 -25.52 -3.89
CA ALA A 187 -5.08 -26.14 -3.24
C ALA A 187 -6.28 -26.35 -4.19
N LEU A 188 -6.27 -25.71 -5.37
CA LEU A 188 -7.34 -25.83 -6.37
C LEU A 188 -7.10 -26.99 -7.34
N PRO A 189 -8.14 -27.74 -7.71
CA PRO A 189 -8.04 -28.73 -8.78
C PRO A 189 -7.86 -28.03 -10.13
N ALA A 190 -7.12 -28.66 -11.05
CA ALA A 190 -6.87 -28.13 -12.39
C ALA A 190 -8.14 -27.78 -13.19
N SER A 191 -9.26 -28.45 -12.93
CA SER A 191 -10.55 -28.11 -13.53
C SER A 191 -11.10 -26.76 -13.09
N GLU A 192 -10.91 -26.40 -11.81
CA GLU A 192 -11.34 -25.12 -11.26
C GLU A 192 -10.45 -23.99 -11.77
N LEU A 193 -9.14 -24.23 -11.88
CA LEU A 193 -8.19 -23.28 -12.50
C LEU A 193 -8.59 -22.93 -13.94
N ARG A 194 -8.91 -23.94 -14.77
CA ARG A 194 -9.40 -23.68 -16.15
C ARG A 194 -10.73 -22.93 -16.18
N GLN A 195 -11.61 -23.18 -15.20
CA GLN A 195 -12.90 -22.50 -15.12
C GLN A 195 -12.75 -21.02 -14.77
N LEU A 196 -11.71 -20.61 -14.02
CA LEU A 196 -11.46 -19.21 -13.66
C LEU A 196 -11.27 -18.32 -14.89
N GLY A 197 -10.55 -18.79 -15.92
CA GLY A 197 -10.40 -18.05 -17.18
C GLY A 197 -11.75 -17.82 -17.87
N THR A 198 -12.63 -18.83 -17.89
CA THR A 198 -13.99 -18.67 -18.44
C THR A 198 -14.85 -17.72 -17.61
N VAL A 199 -14.73 -17.77 -16.27
CA VAL A 199 -15.44 -16.85 -15.37
C VAL A 199 -14.96 -15.41 -15.59
N SER A 200 -13.64 -15.20 -15.69
CA SER A 200 -13.03 -13.90 -16.00
C SER A 200 -13.57 -13.32 -17.31
N GLU A 201 -13.55 -14.12 -18.39
CA GLU A 201 -14.09 -13.69 -19.69
C GLU A 201 -15.57 -13.29 -19.64
N LEU A 202 -16.39 -14.10 -18.97
CA LEU A 202 -17.83 -13.82 -18.88
C LEU A 202 -18.12 -12.64 -17.94
N ARG A 203 -17.32 -12.42 -16.89
CA ARG A 203 -17.43 -11.22 -16.04
C ARG A 203 -17.02 -9.97 -16.78
N TYR A 204 -15.95 -10.03 -17.57
CA TYR A 204 -15.55 -8.94 -18.45
C TYR A 204 -16.67 -8.63 -19.46
N ALA A 205 -17.23 -9.66 -20.10
CA ALA A 205 -18.38 -9.53 -21.00
C ALA A 205 -19.59 -8.87 -20.30
N ALA A 206 -19.92 -9.30 -19.09
CA ALA A 206 -21.00 -8.73 -18.28
C ALA A 206 -20.72 -7.28 -17.85
N SER A 207 -19.46 -6.90 -17.65
CA SER A 207 -19.10 -5.52 -17.34
C SER A 207 -19.23 -4.58 -18.54
N LEU A 208 -19.01 -5.10 -19.76
CA LEU A 208 -19.17 -4.35 -21.00
C LEU A 208 -20.63 -4.28 -21.47
N ALA A 209 -21.37 -5.37 -21.30
CA ALA A 209 -22.73 -5.54 -21.81
C ALA A 209 -23.62 -6.33 -20.84
N PRO A 210 -24.05 -5.70 -19.73
CA PRO A 210 -24.85 -6.36 -18.70
C PRO A 210 -26.14 -6.99 -19.24
N GLU A 211 -26.80 -6.35 -20.21
CA GLU A 211 -28.08 -6.81 -20.77
C GLU A 211 -27.94 -8.13 -21.53
N ALA A 212 -26.80 -8.33 -22.20
CA ALA A 212 -26.53 -9.53 -22.97
C ALA A 212 -25.96 -10.65 -22.10
N PHE A 213 -25.11 -10.30 -21.12
CA PHE A 213 -24.29 -11.28 -20.41
C PHE A 213 -24.73 -11.63 -18.98
N SER A 214 -25.64 -10.88 -18.37
CA SER A 214 -26.18 -11.15 -17.02
C SER A 214 -26.83 -12.53 -16.85
N ALA A 215 -27.32 -13.14 -17.94
CA ALA A 215 -27.89 -14.48 -17.90
C ALA A 215 -26.84 -15.62 -17.95
N TYR A 216 -25.56 -15.32 -18.24
CA TYR A 216 -24.48 -16.31 -18.32
C TYR A 216 -23.73 -16.47 -17.00
N VAL A 217 -23.69 -15.43 -16.18
CA VAL A 217 -23.03 -15.44 -14.87
C VAL A 217 -24.01 -14.94 -13.83
N ALA A 218 -24.22 -15.73 -12.78
CA ALA A 218 -24.98 -15.32 -11.62
C ALA A 218 -24.06 -15.24 -10.39
N THR A 219 -24.39 -14.34 -9.48
CA THR A 219 -23.75 -14.27 -8.17
C THR A 219 -24.60 -15.04 -7.16
N ASP A 220 -23.98 -15.93 -6.40
CA ASP A 220 -24.63 -16.62 -5.28
C ASP A 220 -24.84 -15.66 -4.10
N SER A 221 -25.62 -16.09 -3.11
CA SER A 221 -25.85 -15.43 -1.82
C SER A 221 -24.57 -15.02 -1.07
N ASP A 222 -23.47 -15.75 -1.28
CA ASP A 222 -22.15 -15.47 -0.70
C ASP A 222 -21.27 -14.53 -1.57
N GLY A 223 -21.80 -13.98 -2.68
CA GLY A 223 -21.04 -13.08 -3.55
C GLY A 223 -20.15 -13.80 -4.58
N ILE A 224 -20.23 -15.13 -4.68
CA ILE A 224 -19.40 -15.94 -5.59
C ILE A 224 -20.08 -16.04 -6.96
N TYR A 225 -19.34 -15.77 -8.02
CA TYR A 225 -19.80 -15.90 -9.40
C TYR A 225 -19.81 -17.36 -9.85
N GLN A 226 -20.95 -17.80 -10.38
CA GLN A 226 -21.12 -19.11 -11.00
C GLN A 226 -21.56 -18.96 -12.46
N VAL A 227 -20.94 -19.76 -13.32
CA VAL A 227 -21.32 -19.86 -14.74
C VAL A 227 -22.62 -20.66 -14.83
N GLN A 228 -23.70 -20.00 -15.24
CA GLN A 228 -25.01 -20.65 -15.40
C GLN A 228 -25.15 -21.33 -16.75
N ARG A 229 -24.55 -20.73 -17.77
CA ARG A 229 -24.56 -21.24 -19.14
C ARG A 229 -23.31 -20.74 -19.85
N LEU A 230 -22.82 -21.54 -20.81
CA LEU A 230 -21.77 -21.13 -21.71
C LEU A 230 -22.41 -20.66 -23.03
N PRO A 231 -22.00 -19.51 -23.59
CA PRO A 231 -22.34 -19.16 -24.96
C PRO A 231 -21.73 -20.18 -25.94
N ALA A 232 -22.21 -20.20 -27.19
CA ALA A 232 -21.62 -21.05 -28.20
C ALA A 232 -20.18 -20.59 -28.53
N ASP A 233 -19.26 -21.54 -28.81
CA ASP A 233 -17.84 -21.25 -29.07
C ASP A 233 -17.60 -20.21 -30.20
N ASN A 234 -18.53 -20.09 -31.14
CA ASN A 234 -18.47 -19.15 -32.26
C ASN A 234 -19.51 -18.02 -32.16
N ASP A 235 -19.95 -17.67 -30.95
CA ASP A 235 -20.87 -16.54 -30.74
C ASP A 235 -20.20 -15.24 -31.23
N PRO A 236 -20.79 -14.51 -32.21
CA PRO A 236 -20.23 -13.25 -32.69
C PRO A 236 -20.02 -12.20 -31.60
N MET A 237 -20.84 -12.22 -30.53
CA MET A 237 -20.70 -11.31 -29.39
C MET A 237 -19.46 -11.66 -28.56
N LEU A 238 -19.21 -12.96 -28.29
CA LEU A 238 -17.98 -13.38 -27.60
C LEU A 238 -16.73 -13.04 -28.40
N LEU A 239 -16.73 -13.31 -29.70
CA LEU A 239 -15.61 -12.95 -30.58
C LEU A 239 -15.33 -11.43 -30.58
N ARG A 240 -16.38 -10.61 -30.42
CA ARG A 240 -16.22 -9.17 -30.27
C ARG A 240 -15.63 -8.79 -28.91
N ILE A 241 -16.15 -9.37 -27.83
CA ILE A 241 -15.63 -9.15 -26.49
C ILE A 241 -14.16 -9.53 -26.40
N GLY A 242 -13.77 -10.67 -26.98
CA GLY A 242 -12.38 -11.07 -27.09
C GLY A 242 -11.51 -9.98 -27.74
N ARG A 243 -11.94 -9.38 -28.86
CA ARG A 243 -11.21 -8.27 -29.50
C ARG A 243 -11.09 -7.03 -28.63
N LEU A 244 -12.12 -6.67 -27.88
CA LEU A 244 -12.08 -5.54 -26.93
C LEU A 244 -11.17 -5.87 -25.74
N ARG A 245 -11.19 -7.11 -25.25
CA ARG A 245 -10.29 -7.58 -24.20
C ARG A 245 -8.82 -7.49 -24.63
N GLU A 246 -8.50 -7.87 -25.86
CA GLU A 246 -7.15 -7.69 -26.42
C GLU A 246 -6.74 -6.21 -26.60
N GLN A 247 -7.71 -5.28 -26.70
CA GLN A 247 -7.42 -3.84 -26.66
C GLN A 247 -7.16 -3.38 -25.23
N GLU A 248 -7.97 -3.86 -24.27
CA GLU A 248 -7.79 -3.62 -22.84
C GLU A 248 -6.41 -4.10 -22.36
N TYR A 249 -6.01 -5.33 -22.71
CA TYR A 249 -4.69 -5.85 -22.35
C TYR A 249 -3.55 -4.97 -22.86
N ARG A 250 -3.62 -4.48 -24.11
CA ARG A 250 -2.58 -3.57 -24.63
C ARG A 250 -2.54 -2.23 -23.90
N PHE A 251 -3.69 -1.73 -23.46
CA PHE A 251 -3.75 -0.55 -22.61
C PHE A 251 -3.09 -0.82 -21.26
N ILE A 252 -3.46 -1.93 -20.60
CA ILE A 252 -2.92 -2.32 -19.30
C ILE A 252 -1.40 -2.55 -19.40
N ASP A 253 -0.90 -3.20 -20.46
CA ASP A 253 0.54 -3.40 -20.66
C ASP A 253 1.30 -2.07 -20.74
N THR A 254 0.71 -1.06 -21.39
CA THR A 254 1.29 0.30 -21.47
C THR A 254 1.33 0.95 -20.08
N VAL A 255 0.30 0.72 -19.26
CA VAL A 255 0.24 1.24 -17.89
C VAL A 255 1.23 0.51 -16.98
N ASP A 256 1.33 -0.81 -17.08
CA ASP A 256 2.30 -1.64 -16.34
C ASP A 256 3.74 -1.18 -16.63
N GLU A 257 4.08 -0.90 -17.89
CA GLU A 257 5.39 -0.36 -18.28
C GLU A 257 5.71 0.97 -17.59
N GLN A 258 4.71 1.87 -17.43
CA GLN A 258 4.92 3.13 -16.72
C GLN A 258 5.19 2.93 -15.22
N TYR A 259 4.58 1.92 -14.60
CA TYR A 259 4.88 1.57 -13.22
C TYR A 259 6.28 0.96 -13.08
N LEU A 260 6.77 0.23 -14.09
CA LEU A 260 8.16 -0.25 -14.12
C LEU A 260 9.16 0.91 -14.25
N ASP A 261 8.89 1.87 -15.14
CA ASP A 261 9.69 3.10 -15.28
C ASP A 261 9.72 3.89 -13.96
N LEU A 262 8.58 3.98 -13.27
CA LEU A 262 8.49 4.61 -11.95
C LEU A 262 9.45 3.96 -10.96
N LEU A 263 9.43 2.62 -10.89
CA LEU A 263 10.28 1.85 -9.99
C LEU A 263 11.76 2.13 -10.28
N GLU A 264 12.17 2.06 -11.55
CA GLU A 264 13.57 2.25 -11.95
C GLU A 264 14.08 3.64 -11.58
N ASN A 265 13.28 4.67 -11.86
CA ASN A 265 13.64 6.06 -11.58
C ASN A 265 13.63 6.40 -10.08
N MET A 266 12.67 5.85 -9.32
CA MET A 266 12.53 6.14 -7.89
C MET A 266 13.52 5.37 -7.01
N ARG A 267 13.94 4.16 -7.42
CA ARG A 267 14.69 3.22 -6.57
C ARG A 267 15.91 3.86 -5.88
N PRO A 268 16.81 4.61 -6.55
CA PRO A 268 17.98 5.17 -5.87
C PRO A 268 17.63 6.10 -4.70
N THR A 269 16.64 6.97 -4.90
CA THR A 269 16.20 7.94 -3.89
C THR A 269 15.38 7.26 -2.79
N TYR A 270 14.56 6.26 -3.15
CA TYR A 270 13.75 5.51 -2.19
C TYR A 270 14.60 4.59 -1.31
N ASP A 271 15.65 3.97 -1.84
CA ASP A 271 16.58 3.17 -1.05
C ASP A 271 17.31 4.02 0.00
N LEU A 272 17.72 5.24 -0.38
CA LEU A 272 18.32 6.20 0.55
C LEU A 272 17.33 6.65 1.62
N TRP A 273 16.09 6.98 1.23
CA TRP A 273 15.00 7.32 2.16
C TRP A 273 14.77 6.21 3.18
N ARG A 274 14.67 4.95 2.72
CA ARG A 274 14.51 3.79 3.58
C ARG A 274 15.72 3.58 4.49
N GLN A 275 16.93 3.71 3.97
CA GLN A 275 18.14 3.58 4.81
C GLN A 275 18.13 4.61 5.95
N TYR A 276 17.88 5.88 5.63
CA TYR A 276 17.80 6.93 6.64
C TYR A 276 16.67 6.69 7.63
N GLY A 277 15.49 6.29 7.14
CA GLY A 277 14.35 5.92 7.97
C GLY A 277 14.70 4.82 8.98
N ARG A 278 15.51 3.83 8.59
CA ARG A 278 15.97 2.75 9.47
C ARG A 278 16.91 3.27 10.55
N GLU A 279 17.95 3.99 10.15
CA GLU A 279 18.92 4.58 11.09
C GLU A 279 18.22 5.46 12.12
N GLN A 280 17.17 6.16 11.67
CA GLN A 280 16.35 7.00 12.53
C GLN A 280 15.47 6.19 13.50
N ALA A 281 14.83 5.12 13.03
CA ALA A 281 14.02 4.24 13.87
C ALA A 281 14.87 3.53 14.95
N GLU A 282 16.04 3.00 14.56
CA GLU A 282 17.03 2.42 15.47
C GLU A 282 17.48 3.44 16.52
N TYR A 283 17.82 4.67 16.11
CA TYR A 283 18.26 5.71 17.01
C TYR A 283 17.18 6.08 18.04
N ILE A 284 15.92 6.23 17.60
CA ILE A 284 14.77 6.49 18.48
C ILE A 284 14.62 5.35 19.49
N ALA A 285 14.66 4.11 19.05
CA ALA A 285 14.52 2.93 19.91
C ALA A 285 15.63 2.86 20.97
N ASP A 286 16.88 3.06 20.57
CA ASP A 286 18.03 3.09 21.48
C ASP A 286 18.00 4.29 22.44
N TYR A 287 17.48 5.43 21.98
CA TYR A 287 17.25 6.59 22.83
C TYR A 287 16.19 6.29 23.91
N HIS A 288 15.06 5.69 23.54
CA HIS A 288 14.02 5.27 24.49
C HIS A 288 14.52 4.23 25.49
N ARG A 289 15.30 3.23 25.04
CA ARG A 289 15.93 2.23 25.92
C ARG A 289 16.83 2.91 26.96
N ARG A 290 17.70 3.84 26.53
CA ARG A 290 18.58 4.62 27.42
C ARG A 290 17.82 5.48 28.42
N LEU A 291 16.63 5.99 28.06
CA LEU A 291 15.76 6.73 28.99
C LEU A 291 15.14 5.81 30.04
N GLN A 292 14.69 4.61 29.64
CA GLN A 292 14.11 3.61 30.55
C GLN A 292 15.17 3.07 31.53
N ASP A 293 16.39 2.84 31.07
CA ASP A 293 17.50 2.38 31.90
C ASP A 293 18.01 3.47 32.86
N ARG A 294 17.73 4.75 32.57
CA ARG A 294 18.09 5.91 33.41
C ARG A 294 16.97 6.28 34.36
N ASP A 295 16.70 5.40 35.32
CA ASP A 295 15.73 5.61 36.43
C ASP A 295 16.17 6.68 37.46
N SER A 296 17.09 7.58 37.10
CA SER A 296 17.51 8.71 37.93
C SER A 296 17.98 9.90 37.11
N ALA A 297 17.09 10.45 36.28
CA ALA A 297 17.12 11.89 36.05
C ALA A 297 16.98 12.54 37.44
N GLY A 298 18.01 13.23 37.92
CA GLY A 298 18.05 13.75 39.29
C GLY A 298 16.73 14.42 39.71
N ARG A 299 16.43 14.44 41.01
CA ARG A 299 15.17 14.93 41.62
C ARG A 299 14.40 15.91 40.72
N ARG A 300 13.14 15.62 40.40
CA ARG A 300 12.23 16.49 39.62
C ARG A 300 12.43 17.97 40.02
N GLY A 301 12.73 18.82 39.03
CA GLY A 301 13.07 20.24 39.23
C GLY A 301 14.56 20.55 39.41
N SER A 302 15.45 19.54 39.41
CA SER A 302 16.90 19.73 39.37
C SER A 302 17.37 20.21 37.99
N TYR A 303 18.53 20.88 37.95
CA TYR A 303 19.17 21.29 36.69
C TYR A 303 19.41 20.10 35.75
N ALA A 304 19.81 18.94 36.28
CA ALA A 304 20.03 17.73 35.50
C ALA A 304 18.75 17.22 34.80
N ALA A 305 17.60 17.29 35.48
CA ALA A 305 16.31 16.95 34.86
C ALA A 305 15.92 17.95 33.76
N LEU A 306 16.17 19.24 33.96
CA LEU A 306 15.92 20.27 32.96
C LEU A 306 16.82 20.09 31.73
N GLU A 307 18.12 19.88 31.92
CA GLU A 307 19.09 19.62 30.86
C GLU A 307 18.67 18.42 30.00
N GLN A 308 18.21 17.33 30.63
CA GLN A 308 17.70 16.17 29.92
C GLN A 308 16.48 16.50 29.07
N THR A 309 15.45 17.13 29.64
CA THR A 309 14.24 17.49 28.89
C THR A 309 14.55 18.43 27.72
N TYR A 310 15.47 19.36 27.92
CA TYR A 310 15.95 20.25 26.87
C TYR A 310 16.68 19.48 25.76
N ASN A 311 17.57 18.55 26.12
CA ASN A 311 18.28 17.71 25.15
C ASN A 311 17.32 16.80 24.37
N THR A 312 16.32 16.20 25.03
CA THR A 312 15.24 15.43 24.37
C THR A 312 14.49 16.28 23.37
N PHE A 313 14.06 17.48 23.79
CA PHE A 313 13.33 18.39 22.92
C PHE A 313 14.18 18.85 21.73
N ARG A 314 15.43 19.28 21.99
CA ARG A 314 16.36 19.72 20.96
C ARG A 314 16.63 18.61 19.94
N TRP A 315 16.87 17.38 20.40
CA TRP A 315 17.08 16.24 19.52
C TRP A 315 15.83 15.95 18.68
N SER A 316 14.65 15.88 19.30
CA SER A 316 13.38 15.65 18.57
C SER A 316 13.17 16.71 17.49
N LYS A 317 13.55 17.96 17.75
CA LYS A 317 13.48 19.04 16.76
C LYS A 317 14.47 18.89 15.61
N ILE A 318 15.72 18.53 15.90
CA ILE A 318 16.74 18.29 14.85
C ILE A 318 16.30 17.13 13.97
N GLN A 319 15.88 16.02 14.56
CA GLN A 319 15.39 14.86 13.81
C GLN A 319 14.16 15.17 12.94
N GLN A 320 13.21 15.94 13.46
CA GLN A 320 12.06 16.38 12.67
C GLN A 320 12.50 17.21 11.46
N GLN A 321 13.48 18.10 11.65
CA GLN A 321 14.02 18.93 10.58
C GLN A 321 14.77 18.09 9.54
N ASP A 322 15.65 17.18 9.96
CA ASP A 322 16.43 16.33 9.05
C ASP A 322 15.51 15.42 8.22
N LEU A 323 14.49 14.82 8.85
CA LEU A 323 13.48 14.02 8.13
C LEU A 323 12.69 14.85 7.13
N GLN A 324 12.33 16.09 7.49
CA GLN A 324 11.62 16.99 6.60
C GLN A 324 12.49 17.38 5.40
N GLU A 325 13.76 17.72 5.62
CA GLU A 325 14.71 18.06 4.55
C GLU A 325 14.90 16.90 3.57
N LEU A 326 15.02 15.67 4.08
CA LEU A 326 15.10 14.48 3.24
C LEU A 326 13.80 14.16 2.51
N ALA A 327 12.65 14.35 3.16
CA ALA A 327 11.35 14.16 2.52
C ALA A 327 11.14 15.19 1.40
N GLU A 328 11.51 16.45 1.62
CA GLU A 328 11.49 17.51 0.60
C GLU A 328 12.46 17.19 -0.55
N GLY A 329 13.66 16.69 -0.24
CA GLY A 329 14.62 16.22 -1.26
C GLY A 329 14.07 15.06 -2.08
N PHE A 330 13.47 14.07 -1.43
CA PHE A 330 12.81 12.94 -2.09
C PHE A 330 11.66 13.42 -2.99
N ASP A 331 10.80 14.30 -2.47
CA ASP A 331 9.65 14.82 -3.21
C ASP A 331 10.08 15.58 -4.47
N ASN A 332 11.12 16.41 -4.37
CA ASN A 332 11.67 17.14 -5.52
C ASN A 332 12.17 16.22 -6.64
N GLU A 333 12.75 15.07 -6.30
CA GLU A 333 13.26 14.09 -7.27
C GLU A 333 12.15 13.18 -7.84
N VAL A 334 11.18 12.79 -7.00
CA VAL A 334 10.18 11.76 -7.34
C VAL A 334 8.90 12.35 -7.94
N THR A 335 8.49 13.56 -7.52
CA THR A 335 7.25 14.19 -8.01
C THR A 335 7.20 14.29 -9.54
N PRO A 336 8.26 14.71 -10.25
CA PRO A 336 8.23 14.73 -11.72
C PRO A 336 7.93 13.36 -12.33
N THR A 337 8.54 12.29 -11.78
CA THR A 337 8.34 10.91 -12.26
C THR A 337 6.93 10.40 -11.98
N VAL A 338 6.40 10.62 -10.76
CA VAL A 338 5.03 10.23 -10.40
C VAL A 338 3.99 10.98 -11.25
N MET A 339 4.26 12.25 -11.58
CA MET A 339 3.42 13.06 -12.46
C MET A 339 3.49 12.60 -13.92
N ASP A 340 4.66 12.22 -14.41
CA ASP A 340 4.86 11.71 -15.77
C ASP A 340 4.12 10.37 -16.01
N VAL A 341 4.18 9.46 -15.03
CA VAL A 341 3.36 8.22 -15.01
C VAL A 341 1.86 8.54 -15.08
N SER A 342 1.43 9.69 -14.58
CA SER A 342 0.03 10.10 -14.68
C SER A 342 -0.34 10.74 -16.02
N GLY A 343 0.62 11.14 -16.86
CA GLY A 343 0.40 11.95 -18.06
C GLY A 343 0.65 11.26 -19.41
N ARG A 344 1.16 10.01 -19.43
CA ARG A 344 1.70 9.39 -20.66
C ARG A 344 0.73 8.60 -21.53
N VAL A 345 -0.54 8.36 -21.16
CA VAL A 345 -1.49 7.63 -22.04
C VAL A 345 -2.64 8.52 -22.51
N PHE A 346 -2.40 9.17 -23.66
CA PHE A 346 -3.33 10.01 -24.44
C PHE A 346 -3.67 11.42 -23.91
N ARG A 347 -3.81 12.36 -24.85
CA ARG A 347 -3.99 13.82 -24.64
C ARG A 347 -5.37 14.19 -24.09
N LEU A 348 -5.72 13.68 -22.91
CA LEU A 348 -6.89 14.10 -22.15
C LEU A 348 -6.49 14.33 -20.70
N SER A 349 -6.89 15.48 -20.18
CA SER A 349 -6.49 16.03 -18.88
C SER A 349 -7.03 15.17 -17.74
N GLY A 350 -6.16 14.45 -17.03
CA GLY A 350 -6.54 13.64 -15.87
C GLY A 350 -5.35 12.93 -15.22
N ASN A 351 -5.60 12.24 -14.12
CA ASN A 351 -4.64 11.28 -13.54
C ASN A 351 -4.84 9.90 -14.20
N LEU A 352 -3.86 9.00 -14.10
CA LEU A 352 -3.86 7.67 -14.72
C LEU A 352 -5.12 6.84 -14.43
N GLY A 353 -5.65 6.90 -13.20
CA GLY A 353 -6.87 6.19 -12.83
C GLY A 353 -8.11 6.74 -13.53
N ALA A 354 -8.24 8.08 -13.60
CA ALA A 354 -9.32 8.72 -14.33
C ALA A 354 -9.25 8.42 -15.84
N GLN A 355 -8.06 8.41 -16.43
CA GLN A 355 -7.86 8.02 -17.83
C GLN A 355 -8.23 6.55 -18.06
N TYR A 356 -7.91 5.67 -17.10
CA TYR A 356 -8.28 4.27 -17.19
C TYR A 356 -9.80 4.07 -17.16
N GLN A 357 -10.49 4.78 -16.26
CA GLN A 357 -11.95 4.76 -16.22
C GLN A 357 -12.58 5.33 -17.49
N GLU A 358 -12.07 6.45 -18.00
CA GLU A 358 -12.52 7.02 -19.29
C GLU A 358 -12.32 6.03 -20.44
N TRP A 359 -11.19 5.33 -20.49
CA TRP A 359 -10.93 4.30 -21.48
C TRP A 359 -11.96 3.15 -21.40
N ARG A 360 -12.27 2.66 -20.19
CA ARG A 360 -13.30 1.63 -19.98
C ARG A 360 -14.68 2.11 -20.41
N ASP A 361 -15.01 3.39 -20.16
CA ASP A 361 -16.24 4.01 -20.62
C ASP A 361 -16.32 4.06 -22.16
N ILE A 362 -15.22 4.40 -22.82
CA ILE A 362 -15.10 4.37 -24.28
C ILE A 362 -15.34 2.95 -24.81
N LEU A 363 -14.74 1.92 -24.20
CA LEU A 363 -14.95 0.53 -24.61
C LEU A 363 -16.42 0.11 -24.50
N ARG A 364 -17.10 0.50 -23.40
CA ARG A 364 -18.56 0.28 -23.23
C ARG A 364 -19.37 0.97 -24.31
N GLN A 365 -19.04 2.23 -24.63
CA GLN A 365 -19.72 3.00 -25.68
C GLN A 365 -19.50 2.41 -27.07
N ILE A 366 -18.26 2.00 -27.40
CA ILE A 366 -17.95 1.32 -28.67
C ILE A 366 -18.80 0.05 -28.77
N PHE A 367 -18.83 -0.77 -27.73
CA PHE A 367 -19.61 -1.99 -27.74
C PHE A 367 -21.11 -1.73 -27.98
N ALA A 368 -21.70 -0.75 -27.27
CA ALA A 368 -23.10 -0.38 -27.41
C ALA A 368 -23.43 0.15 -28.82
N LEU A 369 -22.61 1.07 -29.36
CA LEU A 369 -22.79 1.62 -30.71
C LEU A 369 -22.74 0.53 -31.78
N GLU A 370 -21.85 -0.43 -31.61
CA GLU A 370 -21.66 -1.45 -32.64
C GLU A 370 -22.62 -2.64 -32.54
N THR A 371 -23.31 -2.81 -31.41
CA THR A 371 -24.30 -3.88 -31.20
C THR A 371 -25.75 -3.37 -31.24
N GLY A 372 -25.94 -2.06 -31.10
CA GLY A 372 -27.27 -1.45 -30.97
C GLY A 372 -27.93 -1.72 -29.63
N LEU A 373 -27.19 -2.25 -28.65
CA LEU A 373 -27.65 -2.43 -27.27
C LEU A 373 -27.50 -1.11 -26.50
N PRO A 374 -28.37 -0.86 -25.50
CA PRO A 374 -28.19 0.29 -24.61
C PRO A 374 -26.86 0.17 -23.84
N VAL A 375 -26.26 1.31 -23.49
CA VAL A 375 -25.18 1.33 -22.50
C VAL A 375 -25.85 1.07 -21.15
N GLY A 376 -25.56 -0.06 -20.51
CA GLY A 376 -26.05 -0.32 -19.16
C GLY A 376 -25.55 0.76 -18.20
N ASP A 377 -26.48 1.44 -17.51
CA ASP A 377 -26.16 2.37 -16.42
C ASP A 377 -25.52 1.57 -15.27
N GLY A 378 -24.19 1.59 -15.21
CA GLY A 378 -23.42 1.09 -14.07
C GLY A 378 -23.60 2.03 -12.89
N GLY A 379 -24.70 1.87 -12.15
CA GLY A 379 -24.95 2.62 -10.92
C GLY A 379 -24.40 1.90 -9.69
N GLY A 380 -23.53 2.59 -8.95
CA GLY A 380 -23.22 2.32 -7.54
C GLY A 380 -21.81 1.83 -7.27
#